data_AF-A0A1Y3WEW5-F1
#
_entry.id   AF-A0A1Y3WEW5-F1
#
_cell.length_a   1.000
_cell.length_b   1.000
_cell.length_c   1.000
_cell.angle_alpha   90.00
_cell.angle_beta   90.00
_cell.angle_gamma   90.00
#
_symmetry.space_group_name_H-M   'P 1'
#
loop_
_entity.id
_entity.type
_entity.pdbx_description
1 polymer ?
#
loop_
_entity_poly.entity_id
_entity_poly.type
_entity_poly.pdbx_seq_one_letter_code
_entity_poly.pdbx_strand_id
1 'polypeptide(L)'
;MSEYKTIPGFSRYRINTETEEVQSNAFGKGWKKIKPHRNGLVRIISDDKGTEYAGSPTRILYAAQRGINPAKMGRHLVVVKQKDGELVLLDRKALAERNIKQRTPKSVESAKEEYAKAIDFCRCVLRAYETEDYTEVVTHIWKKHDEAVAYIKANKMSLTEEGVNEMWMQVFDIVLTNIRNKGSFVCNVSAYIRKVIRTLYAQKLRVNKLLRSYDDGQTRLSRII
;
A
#
# COMPACT_ATOMS: atom_id res chain seq x y z
N MET A 1 22.47 18.43 -14.45
CA MET A 1 22.48 19.25 -13.22
C MET A 1 21.12 19.06 -12.58
N SER A 2 21.07 18.51 -11.37
CA SER A 2 19.79 18.18 -10.75
C SER A 2 19.01 19.46 -10.39
N GLU A 3 17.93 19.70 -11.12
CA GLU A 3 17.12 20.91 -10.96
C GLU A 3 16.12 20.69 -9.82
N TYR A 4 16.04 21.64 -8.88
CA TYR A 4 14.98 21.69 -7.89
C TYR A 4 13.85 22.58 -8.39
N LYS A 5 12.60 22.08 -8.32
CA LYS A 5 11.40 22.87 -8.63
C LYS A 5 10.63 23.22 -7.36
N THR A 6 10.16 24.47 -7.28
CA THR A 6 9.24 24.92 -6.25
C THR A 6 7.91 24.20 -6.39
N ILE A 7 7.27 23.88 -5.26
CA ILE A 7 5.96 23.21 -5.27
C ILE A 7 4.85 24.27 -5.23
N PRO A 8 3.96 24.35 -6.25
CA PRO A 8 2.91 25.37 -6.29
C PRO A 8 1.97 25.31 -5.09
N GLY A 9 1.75 26.46 -4.43
CA GLY A 9 0.98 26.55 -3.18
C GLY A 9 1.76 26.22 -1.90
N PHE A 10 3.05 25.86 -2.01
CA PHE A 10 3.90 25.44 -0.91
C PHE A 10 5.31 26.02 -1.07
N SER A 11 5.46 27.34 -0.99
CA SER A 11 6.71 28.04 -1.37
C SER A 11 7.94 27.66 -0.52
N ARG A 12 7.72 27.26 0.73
CA ARG A 12 8.75 26.72 1.64
C ARG A 12 9.26 25.34 1.26
N TYR A 13 8.76 24.75 0.17
CA TYR A 13 9.07 23.39 -0.24
C TYR A 13 9.52 23.33 -1.70
N ARG A 14 10.50 22.46 -1.98
CA ARG A 14 10.99 22.19 -3.33
C ARG A 14 11.25 20.70 -3.51
N ILE A 15 11.20 20.22 -4.75
CA ILE A 15 11.44 18.83 -5.10
C ILE A 15 12.53 18.70 -6.16
N ASN A 16 13.42 17.74 -5.98
CA ASN A 16 14.44 17.40 -6.95
C ASN A 16 13.81 16.65 -8.14
N THR A 17 14.11 17.08 -9.35
CA THR A 17 13.54 16.52 -10.59
C THR A 17 14.04 15.12 -10.94
N GLU A 18 15.23 14.74 -10.46
CA GLU A 18 15.86 13.44 -10.75
C GLU A 18 15.60 12.43 -9.62
N THR A 19 15.78 12.86 -8.36
CA THR A 19 15.74 11.97 -7.18
C THR A 19 14.40 11.93 -6.46
N GLU A 20 13.45 12.79 -6.85
CA GLU A 20 12.17 13.01 -6.16
C GLU A 20 12.34 13.45 -4.68
N GLU A 21 13.54 13.87 -4.28
CA GLU A 21 13.79 14.34 -2.92
C GLU A 21 13.05 15.66 -2.65
N VAL A 22 12.22 15.68 -1.61
CA VAL A 22 11.56 16.90 -1.16
C VAL A 22 12.38 17.56 -0.05
N GLN A 23 12.55 18.87 -0.15
CA GLN A 23 13.22 19.70 0.84
C GLN A 23 12.29 20.79 1.38
N SER A 24 12.54 21.19 2.63
CA SER A 24 11.84 22.30 3.29
C SER A 24 12.84 23.40 3.70
N ASN A 25 12.42 24.65 3.58
CA ASN A 25 13.04 25.82 4.19
C ASN A 25 12.05 26.52 5.15
N ALA A 26 11.19 25.77 5.84
CA ALA A 26 10.08 26.37 6.60
C ALA A 26 10.52 27.28 7.75
N PHE A 27 11.77 27.15 8.23
CA PHE A 27 12.36 27.94 9.31
C PHE A 27 13.43 28.93 8.83
N GLY A 28 13.61 29.11 7.52
CA GLY A 28 14.61 30.04 6.97
C GLY A 28 16.08 29.64 7.19
N LYS A 29 16.35 28.48 7.79
CA LYS A 29 17.70 27.97 8.12
C LYS A 29 18.34 27.16 6.98
N GLY A 30 17.88 27.37 5.75
CA GLY A 30 18.32 26.64 4.57
C GLY A 30 17.46 25.40 4.26
N TRP A 31 17.63 24.89 3.04
CA TRP A 31 16.89 23.76 2.52
C TRP A 31 17.34 22.45 3.15
N LYS A 32 16.43 21.75 3.81
CA LYS A 32 16.68 20.46 4.46
C LYS A 32 15.77 19.38 3.88
N LYS A 33 16.35 18.20 3.63
CA LYS A 33 15.60 17.01 3.20
C LYS A 33 14.50 16.66 4.20
N ILE A 34 13.31 16.40 3.67
CA ILE A 34 12.18 15.88 4.43
C ILE A 34 12.15 14.37 4.24
N LYS A 35 12.12 13.64 5.35
CA LYS A 35 11.91 12.20 5.30
C LYS A 35 10.42 11.92 5.03
N PRO A 36 10.08 11.11 4.02
CA PRO A 36 8.71 10.62 3.87
C PRO A 36 8.26 9.92 5.16
N HIS A 37 6.97 10.02 5.47
CA HIS A 37 6.36 9.23 6.52
C HIS A 37 6.45 7.73 6.19
N ARG A 38 6.13 6.90 7.18
CA ARG A 38 6.16 5.43 7.09
C ARG A 38 5.41 4.87 5.87
N ASN A 39 4.36 5.55 5.40
CA ASN A 39 3.58 5.17 4.24
C ASN A 39 4.14 5.70 2.90
N GLY A 40 5.37 6.24 2.90
CA GLY A 40 6.02 6.82 1.73
C GLY A 40 5.51 8.20 1.31
N LEU A 41 4.59 8.81 2.07
CA LEU A 41 4.04 10.13 1.76
C LEU A 41 4.86 11.23 2.41
N VAL A 42 5.06 12.33 1.69
CA VAL A 42 5.63 13.57 2.21
C VAL A 42 4.49 14.49 2.61
N ARG A 43 4.62 15.13 3.77
CA ARG A 43 3.70 16.16 4.24
C ARG A 43 4.30 17.54 4.01
N ILE A 44 3.50 18.42 3.42
CA ILE A 44 3.82 19.81 3.15
C ILE A 44 2.65 20.70 3.60
N ILE A 45 2.97 21.90 4.08
CA ILE A 45 1.99 22.82 4.69
C ILE A 45 2.13 24.17 3.98
N SER A 46 1.01 24.77 3.58
CA SER A 46 1.00 26.08 2.92
C SER A 46 1.53 27.18 3.85
N ASP A 47 1.92 28.32 3.26
CA ASP A 47 2.56 29.39 4.02
C ASP A 47 1.64 30.04 5.07
N ASP A 48 0.35 30.11 4.76
CA ASP A 48 -0.73 30.55 5.65
C ASP A 48 -1.13 29.49 6.69
N LYS A 49 -0.52 28.29 6.62
CA LYS A 49 -0.86 27.10 7.41
C LYS A 49 -2.30 26.61 7.28
N GLY A 50 -3.07 27.13 6.32
CA GLY A 50 -4.47 26.76 6.10
C GLY A 50 -4.65 25.44 5.33
N THR A 51 -3.61 24.98 4.62
CA THR A 51 -3.65 23.75 3.82
C THR A 51 -2.50 22.81 4.17
N GLU A 52 -2.83 21.63 4.71
CA GLU A 52 -1.91 20.51 4.82
C GLU A 52 -2.14 19.53 3.66
N TYR A 53 -1.06 19.12 3.00
CA TYR A 53 -1.09 18.13 1.94
C TYR A 53 -0.14 16.97 2.25
N ALA A 54 -0.63 15.74 2.10
CA ALA A 54 0.15 14.51 2.18
C ALA A 54 0.07 13.77 0.84
N GLY A 55 1.19 13.57 0.17
CA GLY A 55 1.25 12.93 -1.14
C GLY A 55 2.57 12.20 -1.40
N SER A 56 2.58 11.33 -2.42
CA SER A 56 3.82 10.68 -2.83
C SER A 56 4.76 11.69 -3.51
N PRO A 57 6.09 11.53 -3.38
CA PRO A 57 7.06 12.35 -4.09
C PRO A 57 6.79 12.46 -5.59
N THR A 58 6.46 11.34 -6.24
CA THR A 58 6.13 11.30 -7.68
C THR A 58 4.93 12.19 -8.03
N ARG A 59 3.89 12.22 -7.20
CA ARG A 59 2.72 13.09 -7.44
C ARG A 59 3.07 14.56 -7.24
N ILE A 60 3.89 14.85 -6.24
CA ILE A 60 4.40 16.20 -5.98
C ILE A 60 5.27 16.66 -7.15
N LEU A 61 6.12 15.79 -7.70
CA LEU A 61 6.98 16.09 -8.84
C LEU A 61 6.16 16.42 -10.08
N TYR A 62 5.16 15.58 -10.40
CA TYR A 62 4.24 15.85 -11.51
C TYR A 62 3.55 17.21 -11.38
N ALA A 63 3.06 17.52 -10.18
CA ALA A 63 2.41 18.80 -9.90
C ALA A 63 3.38 19.98 -10.09
N ALA A 64 4.60 19.88 -9.56
CA ALA A 64 5.65 20.89 -9.70
C ALA A 64 6.08 21.09 -11.17
N GLN A 65 6.21 20.00 -11.95
CA GLN A 65 6.54 20.06 -13.38
C GLN A 65 5.46 20.76 -14.20
N ARG A 66 4.19 20.69 -13.78
CA ARG A 66 3.03 21.25 -14.49
C ARG A 66 2.51 22.57 -13.87
N GLY A 67 3.15 23.10 -12.83
CA GLY A 67 2.69 24.33 -12.17
C GLY A 67 1.35 24.19 -11.42
N ILE A 68 0.95 22.96 -11.07
CA ILE A 68 -0.33 22.67 -10.41
C ILE A 68 -0.12 22.58 -8.90
N ASN A 69 -1.05 23.13 -8.10
CA ASN A 69 -1.07 22.89 -6.66
C ASN A 69 -1.48 21.42 -6.38
N PRO A 70 -0.62 20.58 -5.76
CA PRO A 70 -0.91 19.16 -5.56
C PRO A 70 -2.13 18.90 -4.68
N ALA A 71 -2.51 19.84 -3.79
CA ALA A 71 -3.71 19.75 -2.98
C ALA A 71 -5.01 19.89 -3.79
N LYS A 72 -4.95 20.54 -4.96
CA LYS A 72 -6.09 20.71 -5.88
C LYS A 72 -6.26 19.53 -6.85
N MET A 73 -5.27 18.64 -6.95
CA MET A 73 -5.39 17.46 -7.80
C MET A 73 -6.39 16.46 -7.21
N GLY A 74 -7.38 16.03 -8.01
CA GLY A 74 -8.38 15.06 -7.59
C GLY A 74 -7.80 13.78 -6.99
N ARG A 75 -8.32 13.35 -5.83
CA ARG A 75 -7.82 12.16 -5.10
C ARG A 75 -8.06 10.84 -5.84
N HIS A 76 -8.94 10.83 -6.83
CA HIS A 76 -9.21 9.67 -7.69
C HIS A 76 -8.16 9.48 -8.79
N LEU A 77 -7.32 10.50 -9.04
CA LEU A 77 -6.27 10.46 -10.04
C LEU A 77 -4.97 9.92 -9.43
N VAL A 78 -4.19 9.20 -10.23
CA VAL A 78 -2.91 8.58 -9.85
C VAL A 78 -1.84 9.05 -10.84
N VAL A 79 -0.67 9.40 -10.33
CA VAL A 79 0.49 9.73 -11.16
C VAL A 79 1.35 8.49 -11.31
N VAL A 80 1.70 8.13 -12.54
CA VAL A 80 2.50 6.94 -12.87
C VAL A 80 3.67 7.33 -13.75
N LYS A 81 4.84 6.76 -13.47
CA LYS A 81 6.04 6.89 -14.31
C LYS A 81 5.96 5.91 -15.48
N GLN A 82 6.16 6.41 -16.69
CA GLN A 82 6.27 5.64 -17.92
C GLN A 82 7.70 5.08 -18.09
N LYS A 83 7.91 4.21 -19.08
CA LYS A 83 9.22 3.57 -19.33
C LYS A 83 10.29 4.57 -19.77
N ASP A 84 9.89 5.61 -20.49
CA ASP A 84 10.70 6.75 -20.90
C ASP A 84 10.95 7.76 -19.77
N GLY A 85 10.41 7.52 -18.58
CA GLY A 85 10.51 8.41 -17.42
C GLY A 85 9.44 9.49 -17.36
N GLU A 86 8.53 9.60 -18.34
CA GLU A 86 7.44 10.58 -18.33
C GLU A 86 6.47 10.30 -17.18
N LEU A 87 6.03 11.37 -16.49
CA LEU A 87 4.98 11.27 -15.49
C LEU A 87 3.62 11.56 -16.12
N VAL A 88 2.69 10.60 -16.02
CA VAL A 88 1.34 10.71 -16.56
C VAL A 88 0.30 10.60 -15.46
N LEU A 89 -0.76 11.40 -15.58
CA LEU A 89 -1.91 11.38 -14.69
C LEU A 89 -2.99 10.48 -15.30
N LEU A 90 -3.40 9.46 -14.54
CA LEU A 90 -4.43 8.50 -14.94
C LEU A 90 -5.55 8.50 -13.90
N ASP A 91 -6.79 8.25 -14.33
CA ASP A 91 -7.84 7.82 -13.42
C ASP A 91 -7.68 6.33 -13.06
N ARG A 92 -8.51 5.85 -12.14
CA ARG A 92 -8.47 4.44 -11.69
C ARG A 92 -8.84 3.44 -12.79
N LYS A 93 -9.71 3.81 -13.73
CA LYS A 93 -10.15 2.94 -14.83
C LYS A 93 -9.02 2.78 -15.83
N ALA A 94 -8.43 3.88 -16.30
CA ALA A 94 -7.29 3.90 -17.19
C ALA A 94 -6.07 3.17 -16.60
N LEU A 95 -5.84 3.33 -15.29
CA LEU A 95 -4.79 2.58 -14.58
C LEU A 95 -5.07 1.07 -14.59
N ALA A 96 -6.31 0.65 -14.35
CA ALA A 96 -6.68 -0.76 -14.37
C ALA A 96 -6.51 -1.36 -15.77
N GLU A 97 -6.99 -0.68 -16.81
CA GLU A 97 -6.83 -1.10 -18.20
C GLU A 97 -5.36 -1.21 -18.61
N ARG A 98 -4.53 -0.21 -18.24
CA ARG A 98 -3.08 -0.27 -18.44
C ARG A 98 -2.46 -1.49 -17.78
N ASN A 99 -2.81 -1.75 -16.52
CA ASN A 99 -2.25 -2.89 -15.78
C ASN A 99 -2.67 -4.23 -16.39
N ILE A 100 -3.89 -4.32 -16.95
CA ILE A 100 -4.35 -5.51 -17.68
C ILE A 100 -3.55 -5.69 -18.97
N LYS A 101 -3.39 -4.62 -19.77
CA LYS A 101 -2.63 -4.66 -21.03
C LYS A 101 -1.14 -4.95 -20.85
N GLN A 102 -0.56 -4.52 -19.71
CA GLN A 102 0.85 -4.73 -19.38
C GLN A 102 1.11 -6.11 -18.75
N ARG A 103 0.07 -6.90 -18.45
CA ARG A 103 0.28 -8.28 -17.99
C ARG A 103 0.75 -9.14 -19.15
N THR A 104 1.96 -9.65 -19.04
CA THR A 104 2.43 -10.72 -19.91
C THR A 104 1.57 -11.96 -19.67
N PRO A 105 1.00 -12.56 -20.72
CA PRO A 105 0.32 -13.85 -20.61
C PRO A 105 1.29 -14.88 -20.01
N LYS A 106 0.80 -15.73 -19.12
CA LYS A 106 1.57 -16.88 -18.65
C LYS A 106 1.65 -17.91 -19.77
N SER A 107 2.72 -18.69 -19.81
CA SER A 107 2.77 -19.87 -20.67
C SER A 107 1.68 -20.87 -20.26
N VAL A 108 1.27 -21.72 -21.20
CA VAL A 108 0.27 -22.76 -20.95
C VAL A 108 0.74 -23.69 -19.83
N GLU A 109 2.04 -24.00 -19.79
CA GLU A 109 2.68 -24.86 -18.79
C GLU A 109 2.59 -24.24 -17.39
N SER A 110 2.91 -22.95 -17.28
CA SER A 110 2.81 -22.22 -16.00
C SER A 110 1.36 -22.14 -15.52
N ALA A 111 0.41 -21.92 -16.44
CA ALA A 111 -1.01 -21.92 -16.09
C ALA A 111 -1.48 -23.31 -15.61
N LYS A 112 -1.10 -24.38 -16.31
CA LYS A 112 -1.41 -25.77 -15.93
C LYS A 112 -0.87 -26.09 -14.52
N GLU A 113 0.36 -25.69 -14.22
CA GLU A 113 0.95 -25.90 -12.91
C GLU A 113 0.18 -25.17 -11.79
N GLU A 114 -0.27 -23.93 -12.04
CA GLU A 114 -1.09 -23.20 -11.08
C GLU A 114 -2.46 -23.85 -10.84
N TYR A 115 -3.12 -24.32 -11.91
CA TYR A 115 -4.37 -25.06 -11.78
C TYR A 115 -4.18 -26.38 -11.04
N ALA A 116 -3.12 -27.14 -11.34
CA ALA A 116 -2.80 -28.38 -10.63
C ALA A 116 -2.62 -28.13 -9.13
N LYS A 117 -1.84 -27.12 -8.74
CA LYS A 117 -1.65 -26.71 -7.33
C LYS A 117 -2.97 -26.32 -6.66
N ALA A 118 -3.87 -25.64 -7.37
CA ALA A 118 -5.18 -25.27 -6.84
C ALA A 118 -6.09 -26.49 -6.66
N ILE A 119 -6.09 -27.44 -7.61
CA ILE A 119 -6.83 -28.70 -7.52
C ILE A 119 -6.35 -29.52 -6.33
N ASP A 120 -5.04 -29.67 -6.16
CA ASP A 120 -4.46 -30.42 -5.05
C ASP A 120 -4.81 -29.79 -3.70
N PHE A 121 -4.76 -28.46 -3.60
CA PHE A 121 -5.21 -27.78 -2.39
C PHE A 121 -6.71 -28.01 -2.10
N CYS A 122 -7.57 -27.92 -3.12
CA CYS A 122 -8.99 -28.21 -2.95
C CYS A 122 -9.23 -29.64 -2.47
N ARG A 123 -8.52 -30.63 -3.01
CA ARG A 123 -8.59 -32.03 -2.55
C ARG A 123 -8.17 -32.18 -1.09
N CYS A 124 -7.09 -31.50 -0.69
CA CYS A 124 -6.63 -31.46 0.70
C CYS A 124 -7.71 -30.90 1.64
N VAL A 125 -8.35 -29.78 1.27
CA VAL A 125 -9.44 -29.18 2.06
C VAL A 125 -10.67 -30.09 2.15
N LEU A 126 -11.07 -30.73 1.03
CA LEU A 126 -12.19 -31.67 1.03
C LEU A 126 -11.94 -32.84 1.98
N ARG A 127 -10.74 -33.44 1.92
CA ARG A 127 -10.35 -34.51 2.84
C ARG A 127 -10.40 -34.05 4.29
N ALA A 128 -9.91 -32.85 4.60
CA ALA A 128 -9.96 -32.28 5.95
C ALA A 128 -11.41 -32.09 6.46
N TYR A 129 -12.38 -31.81 5.58
CA TYR A 129 -13.78 -31.78 5.97
C TYR A 129 -14.37 -33.16 6.26
N GLU A 130 -13.86 -34.21 5.62
CA GLU A 130 -14.29 -35.59 5.83
C GLU A 130 -13.67 -36.20 7.09
N THR A 131 -12.39 -35.90 7.35
CA THR A 131 -11.61 -36.53 8.44
C THR A 131 -11.46 -35.67 9.69
N GLU A 132 -11.86 -34.39 9.62
CA GLU A 132 -11.60 -33.36 10.62
C GLU A 132 -10.12 -33.08 10.93
N ASP A 133 -9.19 -33.65 10.15
CA ASP A 133 -7.75 -33.39 10.26
C ASP A 133 -7.31 -32.30 9.27
N TYR A 134 -6.94 -31.14 9.82
CA TYR A 134 -6.50 -29.97 9.05
C TYR A 134 -4.97 -29.83 8.96
N THR A 135 -4.19 -30.80 9.42
CA THR A 135 -2.72 -30.71 9.48
C THR A 135 -2.10 -30.40 8.12
N GLU A 136 -2.59 -31.06 7.07
CA GLU A 136 -2.11 -30.83 5.70
C GLU A 136 -2.52 -29.43 5.19
N VAL A 137 -3.75 -29.00 5.47
CA VAL A 137 -4.25 -27.65 5.13
C VAL A 137 -3.39 -26.57 5.81
N VAL A 138 -3.10 -26.74 7.10
CA VAL A 138 -2.19 -25.87 7.88
C VAL A 138 -0.83 -25.79 7.19
N THR A 139 -0.26 -26.93 6.82
CA THR A 139 1.03 -26.99 6.14
C THR A 139 1.01 -26.24 4.80
N HIS A 140 -0.06 -26.39 4.02
CA HIS A 140 -0.23 -25.68 2.75
C HIS A 140 -0.30 -24.16 2.92
N ILE A 141 -1.02 -23.67 3.94
CA ILE A 141 -1.08 -22.24 4.25
C ILE A 141 0.30 -21.76 4.74
N TRP A 142 0.93 -22.49 5.65
CA TRP A 142 2.21 -22.10 6.26
C TRP A 142 3.34 -21.97 5.23
N LYS A 143 3.38 -22.85 4.22
CA LYS A 143 4.32 -22.77 3.08
C LYS A 143 4.21 -21.46 2.28
N LYS A 144 3.16 -20.65 2.49
CA LYS A 144 2.98 -19.34 1.85
C LYS A 144 3.53 -18.17 2.67
N HIS A 145 4.14 -18.43 3.83
CA HIS A 145 4.73 -17.41 4.71
C HIS A 145 5.64 -16.45 3.94
N ASP A 146 6.68 -16.97 3.27
CA ASP A 146 7.69 -16.12 2.64
C ASP A 146 7.11 -15.28 1.49
N GLU A 147 6.16 -15.86 0.74
CA GLU A 147 5.42 -15.14 -0.31
C GLU A 147 4.59 -13.99 0.28
N ALA A 148 3.91 -14.24 1.40
CA ALA A 148 3.11 -13.25 2.11
C ALA A 148 3.97 -12.13 2.69
N VAL A 149 5.08 -12.47 3.36
CA VAL A 149 6.05 -11.53 3.92
C VAL A 149 6.65 -10.65 2.83
N ALA A 150 7.10 -11.25 1.73
CA ALA A 150 7.62 -10.52 0.58
C ALA A 150 6.58 -9.54 0.03
N TYR A 151 5.32 -9.96 -0.08
CA TYR A 151 4.22 -9.10 -0.52
C TYR A 151 3.97 -7.91 0.45
N ILE A 152 3.94 -8.15 1.77
CA ILE A 152 3.74 -7.10 2.80
C ILE A 152 4.87 -6.06 2.73
N LYS A 153 6.13 -6.52 2.66
CA LYS A 153 7.32 -5.66 2.60
C LYS A 153 7.36 -4.85 1.29
N ALA A 154 7.14 -5.50 0.14
CA ALA A 154 7.14 -4.85 -1.17
C ALA A 154 6.07 -3.74 -1.26
N ASN A 155 4.93 -3.92 -0.61
CA ASN A 155 3.84 -2.95 -0.57
C ASN A 155 3.92 -1.98 0.61
N LYS A 156 5.00 -2.01 1.42
CA LYS A 156 5.24 -1.13 2.57
C LYS A 156 4.06 -1.10 3.56
N MET A 157 3.39 -2.24 3.73
CA MET A 157 2.21 -2.35 4.59
C MET A 157 2.57 -2.42 6.09
N SER A 158 3.77 -2.89 6.40
CA SER A 158 4.44 -2.75 7.69
C SER A 158 5.93 -2.47 7.47
N LEU A 159 6.57 -1.77 8.40
CA LEU A 159 8.00 -1.44 8.36
C LEU A 159 8.83 -2.11 9.45
N THR A 160 8.18 -2.66 10.48
CA THR A 160 8.83 -3.42 11.55
C THR A 160 8.64 -4.90 11.29
N GLU A 161 9.64 -5.71 11.64
CA GLU A 161 9.55 -7.17 11.53
C GLU A 161 8.42 -7.72 12.39
N GLU A 162 8.27 -7.20 13.61
CA GLU A 162 7.15 -7.49 14.51
C GLU A 162 5.80 -7.28 13.81
N GLY A 163 5.59 -6.12 13.18
CA GLY A 163 4.33 -5.82 12.52
C GLY A 163 4.09 -6.63 11.24
N VAL A 164 5.16 -7.15 10.61
CA VAL A 164 5.04 -8.12 9.51
C VAL A 164 4.62 -9.49 10.05
N ASN A 165 5.25 -9.95 11.14
CA ASN A 165 4.96 -11.23 11.78
C ASN A 165 3.55 -11.25 12.37
N GLU A 166 3.13 -10.20 13.06
CA GLU A 166 1.75 -10.05 13.57
C GLU A 166 0.72 -10.12 12.44
N MET A 167 0.98 -9.42 11.33
CA MET A 167 0.09 -9.44 10.18
C MET A 167 0.04 -10.83 9.55
N TRP A 168 1.16 -11.54 9.44
CA TRP A 168 1.18 -12.91 8.98
C TRP A 168 0.36 -13.84 9.89
N MET A 169 0.55 -13.78 11.20
CA MET A 169 -0.17 -14.63 12.15
C MET A 169 -1.68 -14.41 12.07
N GLN A 170 -2.13 -13.15 11.96
CA GLN A 170 -3.55 -12.83 11.75
C GLN A 170 -4.06 -13.35 10.41
N VAL A 171 -3.27 -13.23 9.34
CA VAL A 171 -3.65 -13.75 8.02
C VAL A 171 -3.80 -15.28 8.07
N PHE A 172 -2.82 -15.98 8.65
CA PHE A 172 -2.86 -17.42 8.80
C PHE A 172 -4.12 -17.86 9.54
N ASP A 173 -4.39 -17.26 10.70
CA ASP A 173 -5.56 -17.58 11.54
C ASP A 173 -6.88 -17.33 10.79
N ILE A 174 -7.02 -16.17 10.13
CA ILE A 174 -8.22 -15.82 9.36
C ILE A 174 -8.44 -16.79 8.19
N VAL A 175 -7.37 -17.18 7.49
CA VAL A 175 -7.49 -18.10 6.35
C VAL A 175 -7.91 -19.48 6.83
N LEU A 176 -7.25 -20.02 7.85
CA LEU A 176 -7.58 -21.33 8.42
C LEU A 176 -8.99 -21.35 8.99
N THR A 177 -9.37 -20.34 9.77
CA THR A 177 -10.70 -20.20 10.38
C THR A 177 -11.79 -20.13 9.31
N ASN A 178 -11.58 -19.38 8.23
CA ASN A 178 -12.55 -19.31 7.13
C ASN A 178 -12.73 -20.65 6.41
N ILE A 179 -11.66 -21.44 6.27
CA ILE A 179 -11.75 -22.78 5.72
C ILE A 179 -12.52 -23.67 6.70
N ARG A 180 -12.04 -23.83 7.94
CA ARG A 180 -12.65 -24.71 8.95
C ARG A 180 -14.13 -24.43 9.18
N ASN A 181 -14.51 -23.14 9.23
CA ASN A 181 -15.89 -22.72 9.50
C ASN A 181 -16.74 -22.57 8.24
N LYS A 182 -16.24 -22.98 7.07
CA LYS A 182 -16.95 -22.89 5.78
C LYS A 182 -17.36 -21.44 5.43
N GLY A 183 -16.65 -20.46 5.99
CA GLY A 183 -16.92 -19.04 5.84
C GLY A 183 -16.49 -18.48 4.48
N SER A 184 -15.62 -19.18 3.76
CA SER A 184 -15.25 -18.82 2.39
C SER A 184 -14.72 -20.01 1.59
N PHE A 185 -15.06 -20.03 0.30
CA PHE A 185 -14.48 -20.97 -0.65
C PHE A 185 -13.10 -20.49 -1.11
N VAL A 186 -12.05 -21.25 -0.76
CA VAL A 186 -10.64 -20.89 -1.02
C VAL A 186 -10.00 -21.93 -1.94
N CYS A 187 -9.81 -21.61 -3.23
CA CYS A 187 -9.08 -22.47 -4.17
C CYS A 187 -7.64 -22.02 -4.38
N ASN A 188 -7.43 -20.71 -4.51
CA ASN A 188 -6.10 -20.13 -4.69
C ASN A 188 -5.67 -19.46 -3.38
N VAL A 189 -4.94 -20.23 -2.57
CA VAL A 189 -4.46 -19.80 -1.25
C VAL A 189 -3.65 -18.52 -1.34
N SER A 190 -2.71 -18.42 -2.28
CA SER A 190 -1.86 -17.23 -2.45
C SER A 190 -2.70 -15.99 -2.76
N ALA A 191 -3.69 -16.10 -3.66
CA ALA A 191 -4.58 -14.98 -3.99
C ALA A 191 -5.47 -14.58 -2.80
N TYR A 192 -5.98 -15.57 -2.05
CA TYR A 192 -6.82 -15.34 -0.88
C TYR A 192 -6.04 -14.70 0.27
N ILE A 193 -4.81 -15.17 0.56
CA ILE A 193 -3.87 -14.55 1.49
C ILE A 193 -3.65 -13.07 1.15
N ARG A 194 -3.33 -12.76 -0.12
CA ARG A 194 -3.15 -11.36 -0.55
C ARG A 194 -4.42 -10.53 -0.38
N LYS A 195 -5.61 -11.11 -0.57
CA LYS A 195 -6.89 -10.45 -0.28
C LYS A 195 -7.00 -10.12 1.21
N VAL A 196 -6.77 -11.07 2.11
CA VAL A 196 -6.83 -10.87 3.56
C VAL A 196 -5.83 -9.80 4.02
N ILE A 197 -4.58 -9.87 3.55
CA ILE A 197 -3.53 -8.87 3.84
C ILE A 197 -4.02 -7.45 3.50
N ARG A 198 -4.57 -7.25 2.30
CA ARG A 198 -5.08 -5.93 1.88
C ARG A 198 -6.24 -5.44 2.76
N THR A 199 -7.13 -6.34 3.16
CA THR A 199 -8.26 -6.02 4.05
C THR A 199 -7.76 -5.58 5.43
N LEU A 200 -6.85 -6.33 6.04
CA LEU A 200 -6.27 -5.99 7.35
C LEU A 200 -5.52 -4.66 7.29
N TYR A 201 -4.73 -4.44 6.23
CA TYR A 201 -4.03 -3.18 6.05
C TYR A 201 -4.99 -1.99 5.91
N ALA A 202 -6.08 -2.14 5.14
CA ALA A 202 -7.10 -1.10 5.00
C ALA A 202 -7.81 -0.80 6.33
N GLN A 203 -8.11 -1.83 7.12
CA GLN A 203 -8.68 -1.66 8.47
C GLN A 203 -7.71 -0.92 9.39
N LYS A 204 -6.42 -1.29 9.40
CA LYS A 204 -5.37 -0.59 10.15
C LYS A 204 -5.27 0.89 9.77
N LEU A 205 -5.35 1.22 8.48
CA LEU A 205 -5.37 2.61 8.02
C LEU A 205 -6.61 3.37 8.49
N ARG A 206 -7.79 2.73 8.48
CA ARG A 206 -9.04 3.32 8.96
C ARG A 206 -8.98 3.61 10.46
N VAL A 207 -8.51 2.67 11.27
CA VAL A 207 -8.36 2.83 12.73
C VAL A 207 -7.35 3.93 13.04
N ASN A 208 -6.18 3.94 12.39
CA ASN A 208 -5.19 5.01 12.58
C ASN A 208 -5.73 6.40 12.20
N LYS A 209 -6.61 6.49 11.21
CA LYS A 209 -7.28 7.75 10.85
C LYS A 209 -8.24 8.18 11.97
N LEU A 210 -9.03 7.26 12.52
CA LEU A 210 -9.96 7.53 13.62
C LEU A 210 -9.21 7.97 14.89
N LEU A 211 -8.16 7.25 15.28
CA LEU A 211 -7.34 7.62 16.44
C LEU A 211 -6.75 9.03 16.30
N ARG A 212 -6.25 9.38 15.11
CA ARG A 212 -5.76 10.74 14.82
C ARG A 212 -6.83 11.81 14.84
N SER A 213 -8.07 11.50 14.45
CA SER A 213 -9.17 12.47 14.57
C SER A 213 -9.60 12.69 16.02
N TYR A 214 -9.44 11.69 16.90
CA TYR A 214 -9.65 11.89 18.34
C TYR A 214 -8.53 12.70 18.99
N ASP A 215 -7.31 12.61 18.45
CA ASP A 215 -6.14 13.36 18.92
C ASP A 215 -6.07 14.81 18.37
N ASP A 216 -7.04 15.21 17.55
CA ASP A 216 -7.16 16.58 17.07
C ASP A 216 -7.60 17.48 18.23
N GLY A 217 -7.09 18.72 18.29
CA GLY A 217 -7.10 19.58 19.48
C GLY A 217 -8.47 19.93 20.08
N GLN A 218 -9.58 19.51 19.46
CA GLN A 218 -10.95 19.65 19.94
C GLN A 218 -11.47 18.46 20.75
N THR A 219 -10.83 17.29 20.69
CA THR A 219 -11.28 16.05 21.39
C THR A 219 -10.26 15.48 22.37
N ARG A 220 -9.32 16.31 22.87
CA ARG A 220 -8.53 15.97 24.07
C ARG A 220 -9.45 15.82 25.28
N LEU A 221 -9.95 14.62 25.51
CA LEU A 221 -10.21 14.17 26.87
C LEU A 221 -8.92 14.38 27.68
N SER A 222 -9.06 15.07 28.80
CA SER A 222 -8.04 15.47 29.78
C SER A 222 -6.98 16.52 29.35
N ARG A 223 -7.41 17.78 29.28
CA ARG A 223 -6.78 18.83 30.13
C ARG A 223 -7.25 18.64 31.58
N ILE A 224 -6.83 17.55 32.23
CA ILE A 224 -6.85 17.39 33.70
C ILE A 224 -5.72 16.40 34.00
N ILE A 225 -4.53 16.93 34.26
CA ILE A 225 -3.74 16.85 35.50
C ILE A 225 -2.69 17.96 35.39
#